data_AF-A0A930EGB9-F1
#
_entry.id   AF-A0A930EGB9-F1
#
_cell.length_a   1.000
_cell.length_b   1.000
_cell.length_c   1.000
_cell.angle_alpha   90.00
_cell.angle_beta   90.00
_cell.angle_gamma   90.00
#
_symmetry.space_group_name_H-M   'P 1'
#
loop_
_entity.id
_entity.type
_entity.pdbx_description
1 polymer ?
#
loop_
_entity_poly.entity_id
_entity_poly.type
_entity_poly.pdbx_seq_one_letter_code
_entity_poly.pdbx_strand_id
1 'polypeptide(L)'
;MAIVDGIIYPELHKRLYVHDSLTILIARDKELYNALIKDLRVLRAYLEDISINLQIKVSFADSIDKNTLGENLRKDDVDVALIDEGVFNDKDKISLIRYTQIVHTKEELMEEIGAFLVGNEIYWNFDSPVWHGILLSRYTPGQGIAIKAQEFFDYIQSEKLPEKLTARARHLWAKTNLLSYSRDLLTYVLQLRRKTRRRGYNENQNFNIEINYHLTNFYFLMASAFDIVSRFLNEYYSLGINDFKKLALEKKTMLNRLKESVPDLYIFVSETENNKWISWLKRRRNYIAHDGGVGHAPLVKEKQVKLTDKEVSDIVDAQADWGSLAIILPQAVYDQYRQLAKEMVRLKNDYKVIAEDIMVVESKDGSEIFSPLISIHYDYDKFSQIVDNIMSIILHNPRAEK
;
A
#
# COMPACT_ATOMS: atom_id res chain seq x y z
N MET A 1 -25.78 -4.34 -12.80
CA MET A 1 -25.47 -5.67 -12.23
C MET A 1 -23.97 -5.84 -12.40
N ALA A 2 -23.19 -5.63 -11.33
CA ALA A 2 -21.73 -5.69 -11.44
C ALA A 2 -21.30 -7.16 -11.35
N ILE A 3 -20.71 -7.66 -12.42
CA ILE A 3 -20.11 -8.99 -12.50
C ILE A 3 -18.63 -8.79 -12.16
N VAL A 4 -18.16 -9.47 -11.12
CA VAL A 4 -16.73 -9.69 -10.87
C VAL A 4 -16.58 -11.22 -10.75
N ASP A 5 -15.74 -11.79 -11.60
CA ASP A 5 -15.45 -13.24 -11.67
C ASP A 5 -16.65 -14.19 -11.82
N GLY A 6 -17.72 -13.74 -12.50
CA GLY A 6 -18.83 -14.62 -12.89
C GLY A 6 -19.76 -15.06 -11.76
N ILE A 7 -19.65 -14.47 -10.57
CA ILE A 7 -20.49 -14.82 -9.41
C ILE A 7 -21.44 -13.67 -9.05
N ILE A 8 -22.75 -13.96 -8.98
CA ILE A 8 -23.81 -13.03 -8.60
C ILE A 8 -24.05 -13.13 -7.08
N TYR A 9 -23.70 -12.11 -6.30
CA TYR A 9 -24.09 -12.03 -4.89
C TYR A 9 -24.59 -10.62 -4.50
N PRO A 10 -25.91 -10.35 -4.53
CA PRO A 10 -26.44 -9.01 -4.25
C PRO A 10 -26.53 -8.67 -2.74
N GLU A 11 -26.82 -9.64 -1.89
CA GLU A 11 -27.15 -9.41 -0.47
C GLU A 11 -25.93 -9.52 0.46
N LEU A 12 -24.98 -10.44 0.21
CA LEU A 12 -23.73 -10.51 0.98
C LEU A 12 -22.78 -9.33 0.68
N HIS A 13 -22.76 -8.84 -0.56
CA HIS A 13 -21.94 -7.69 -0.97
C HIS A 13 -22.20 -6.43 -0.13
N LYS A 14 -23.47 -6.13 0.20
CA LYS A 14 -23.83 -4.94 0.99
C LYS A 14 -23.30 -4.98 2.42
N ARG A 15 -23.08 -6.16 3.01
CA ARG A 15 -22.54 -6.28 4.39
C ARG A 15 -21.02 -6.37 4.45
N LEU A 16 -20.38 -6.75 3.35
CA LEU A 16 -18.93 -6.94 3.25
C LEU A 16 -18.18 -5.65 2.88
N TYR A 17 -18.85 -4.76 2.14
CA TYR A 17 -18.31 -3.43 1.79
C TYR A 17 -18.72 -2.31 2.77
N VAL A 18 -19.58 -2.60 3.74
CA VAL A 18 -19.90 -1.64 4.81
C VAL A 18 -18.90 -1.86 5.95
N HIS A 19 -17.71 -1.29 5.80
CA HIS A 19 -16.82 -1.05 6.93
C HIS A 19 -17.39 0.15 7.70
N ASP A 20 -18.55 -0.03 8.33
CA ASP A 20 -19.19 1.05 9.10
C ASP A 20 -18.52 1.30 10.45
N SER A 21 -17.64 0.39 10.87
CA SER A 21 -17.05 0.42 12.20
C SER A 21 -15.56 0.11 12.15
N LEU A 22 -14.76 0.84 12.93
CA LEU A 22 -13.36 0.54 13.20
C LEU A 22 -13.21 0.28 14.71
N THR A 23 -12.77 -0.92 15.08
CA THR A 23 -12.56 -1.31 16.48
C THR A 23 -11.09 -1.20 16.85
N ILE A 24 -10.80 -0.38 17.85
CA ILE A 24 -9.44 -0.04 18.30
C ILE A 24 -9.25 -0.51 19.73
N LEU A 25 -8.10 -1.13 20.00
CA LEU A 25 -7.60 -1.40 21.34
C LEU A 25 -6.37 -0.53 21.61
N ILE A 26 -6.38 0.23 22.71
CA ILE A 26 -5.19 0.91 23.24
C ILE A 26 -4.80 0.23 24.54
N ALA A 27 -3.59 -0.31 24.58
CA ALA A 27 -3.07 -0.95 25.78
C ALA A 27 -2.06 -0.06 26.49
N ARG A 28 -2.18 0.04 27.82
CA ARG A 28 -1.19 0.67 28.73
C ARG A 28 -0.87 2.15 28.47
N ASP A 29 -1.53 2.80 27.52
CA ASP A 29 -1.40 4.24 27.27
C ASP A 29 -2.73 4.99 27.50
N LYS A 30 -2.98 5.33 28.77
CA LYS A 30 -4.21 5.99 29.19
C LYS A 30 -4.28 7.45 28.74
N GLU A 31 -3.13 8.11 28.64
CA GLU A 31 -3.06 9.50 28.19
C GLU A 31 -3.45 9.60 26.71
N LEU A 32 -2.87 8.73 25.87
CA LEU A 32 -3.23 8.64 24.46
C LEU A 32 -4.69 8.26 24.26
N TYR A 33 -5.20 7.30 25.03
CA TYR A 33 -6.62 6.94 25.00
C TYR A 33 -7.52 8.16 25.26
N ASN A 34 -7.25 8.93 26.31
CA ASN A 34 -8.04 10.11 26.63
C ASN A 34 -7.95 11.19 25.54
N ALA A 35 -6.75 11.40 24.99
CA ALA A 35 -6.54 12.34 23.89
C ALA A 35 -7.33 11.93 22.64
N LEU A 36 -7.23 10.66 22.23
CA LEU A 36 -7.94 10.13 21.07
C LEU A 36 -9.46 10.24 21.24
N ILE A 37 -10.00 9.91 22.43
CA ILE A 37 -11.44 10.04 22.69
C ILE A 37 -11.90 11.50 22.51
N LYS A 38 -11.09 12.49 22.91
CA LYS A 38 -11.41 13.90 22.69
C LYS A 38 -11.48 14.23 21.20
N ASP A 39 -10.50 13.79 20.42
CA ASP A 39 -10.44 14.03 18.98
C ASP A 39 -11.61 13.34 18.24
N LEU A 40 -11.95 12.12 18.64
CA LEU A 40 -13.09 11.36 18.09
C LEU A 40 -14.45 11.98 18.40
N ARG A 41 -14.60 12.78 19.47
CA ARG A 41 -15.84 13.52 19.73
C ARG A 41 -16.09 14.59 18.67
N VAL A 42 -15.04 15.26 18.22
CA VAL A 42 -15.14 16.28 17.16
C VAL A 42 -15.49 15.62 15.83
N LEU A 43 -14.81 14.53 15.48
CA LEU A 43 -15.14 13.73 14.30
C LEU A 43 -16.58 13.20 14.36
N ARG A 44 -17.06 12.74 15.52
CA ARG A 44 -18.43 12.26 15.66
C ARG A 44 -19.46 13.35 15.38
N ALA A 45 -19.25 14.56 15.90
CA ALA A 45 -20.12 15.70 15.58
C ALA A 45 -20.14 15.99 14.07
N TYR A 46 -19.00 15.85 13.39
CA TYR A 46 -18.93 15.97 11.93
C TYR A 46 -19.72 14.89 11.20
N LEU A 47 -19.53 13.63 11.58
CA LEU A 47 -20.24 12.50 10.97
C LEU A 47 -21.77 12.62 11.15
N GLU A 48 -22.21 13.09 12.32
CA GLU A 48 -23.62 13.38 12.61
C GLU A 48 -24.17 14.50 11.72
N ASP A 49 -23.41 15.59 11.53
CA ASP A 49 -23.78 16.73 10.68
C ASP A 49 -23.96 16.32 9.20
N ILE A 50 -23.08 15.48 8.67
CA ILE A 50 -23.19 14.96 7.29
C ILE A 50 -24.09 13.72 7.16
N SER A 51 -24.80 13.33 8.24
CA SER A 51 -25.72 12.19 8.28
C SER A 51 -25.09 10.84 7.88
N ILE A 52 -23.82 10.63 8.22
CA ILE A 52 -23.09 9.37 7.97
C ILE A 52 -22.98 8.56 9.26
N ASN A 53 -23.46 7.31 9.22
CA ASN A 53 -23.41 6.39 10.35
C ASN A 53 -22.12 5.55 10.32
N LEU A 54 -20.98 6.21 10.61
CA LEU A 54 -19.67 5.58 10.75
C LEU A 54 -19.25 5.58 12.23
N GLN A 55 -18.68 4.48 12.72
CA GLN A 55 -18.35 4.28 14.13
C GLN A 55 -16.87 3.99 14.33
N ILE A 56 -16.22 4.72 15.23
CA ILE A 56 -14.88 4.37 15.71
C ILE A 56 -15.02 4.01 17.18
N LYS A 57 -14.80 2.72 17.49
CA LYS A 57 -14.95 2.17 18.84
C LYS A 57 -13.56 2.00 19.43
N VAL A 58 -13.27 2.70 20.52
CA VAL A 58 -11.98 2.62 21.20
C VAL A 58 -12.18 1.95 22.55
N SER A 59 -11.39 0.92 22.81
CA SER A 59 -11.31 0.22 24.08
C SER A 59 -9.93 0.43 24.70
N PHE A 60 -9.88 0.42 26.03
CA PHE A 60 -8.64 0.60 26.78
C PHE A 60 -8.38 -0.63 27.67
N ALA A 61 -7.13 -1.11 27.66
CA ALA A 61 -6.70 -2.21 28.51
C ALA A 61 -5.49 -1.81 29.35
N ASP A 62 -5.66 -1.78 30.68
CA ASP A 62 -4.58 -1.53 31.66
C ASP A 62 -3.53 -2.66 31.68
N SER A 63 -3.92 -3.87 31.27
CA SER A 63 -3.04 -5.03 31.21
C SER A 63 -3.38 -5.93 30.03
N ILE A 64 -2.38 -6.67 29.56
CA ILE A 64 -2.53 -7.63 28.48
C ILE A 64 -1.95 -8.97 28.93
N ASP A 65 -2.74 -10.03 28.79
CA ASP A 65 -2.25 -11.40 28.86
C ASP A 65 -1.73 -11.84 27.49
N LYS A 66 -0.41 -12.01 27.38
CA LYS A 66 0.27 -12.39 26.14
C LYS A 66 -0.22 -13.73 25.58
N ASN A 67 -0.64 -14.65 26.46
CA ASN A 67 -1.00 -16.02 26.05
C ASN A 67 -2.37 -16.07 25.36
N THR A 68 -3.28 -15.17 25.72
CA THR A 68 -4.66 -15.14 25.19
C THR A 68 -4.92 -13.96 24.27
N LEU A 69 -4.00 -12.99 24.19
CA LEU A 69 -4.12 -11.77 23.41
C LEU A 69 -4.58 -12.01 21.98
N GLY A 70 -3.95 -12.96 21.27
CA GLY A 70 -4.30 -13.21 19.88
C GLY A 70 -5.72 -13.76 19.68
N GLU A 71 -6.21 -14.58 20.60
CA GLU A 71 -7.58 -15.08 20.59
C GLU A 71 -8.57 -13.99 20.98
N ASN A 72 -8.24 -13.17 21.98
CA ASN A 72 -9.07 -12.06 22.42
C ASN A 72 -9.25 -11.01 21.33
N LEU A 73 -8.17 -10.60 20.65
CA LEU A 73 -8.24 -9.65 19.52
C LEU A 73 -9.17 -10.13 18.41
N ARG A 74 -9.16 -11.44 18.12
CA ARG A 74 -10.05 -12.03 17.12
C ARG A 74 -11.50 -12.08 17.60
N LYS A 75 -11.72 -12.54 18.84
CA LYS A 75 -13.03 -12.66 19.47
C LYS A 75 -13.74 -11.31 19.58
N ASP A 76 -12.99 -10.27 19.90
CA ASP A 76 -13.49 -8.91 20.10
C ASP A 76 -13.54 -8.09 18.79
N ASP A 77 -13.28 -8.73 17.65
CA ASP A 77 -13.27 -8.14 16.31
C ASP A 77 -12.41 -6.86 16.22
N VAL A 78 -11.23 -6.88 16.84
CA VAL A 78 -10.30 -5.74 16.89
C VAL A 78 -9.60 -5.56 15.54
N ASP A 79 -9.79 -4.39 14.93
CA ASP A 79 -9.19 -3.99 13.67
C ASP A 79 -7.74 -3.53 13.86
N VAL A 80 -7.52 -2.66 14.84
CA VAL A 80 -6.22 -2.03 15.14
C VAL A 80 -5.92 -2.13 16.63
N ALA A 81 -4.71 -2.52 16.99
CA ALA A 81 -4.27 -2.58 18.38
C ALA A 81 -2.96 -1.81 18.56
N LEU A 82 -2.98 -0.78 19.41
CA LEU A 82 -1.79 -0.07 19.85
C LEU A 82 -1.20 -0.78 21.07
N ILE A 83 -0.06 -1.43 20.86
CA ILE A 83 0.58 -2.32 21.83
C ILE A 83 2.10 -2.19 21.71
N ASP A 84 2.82 -2.11 22.83
CA ASP A 84 4.29 -2.03 22.85
C ASP A 84 4.97 -3.21 22.11
N GLU A 85 6.06 -2.93 21.40
CA GLU A 85 6.80 -3.91 20.57
C GLU A 85 7.23 -5.19 21.33
N GLY A 86 7.45 -5.08 22.65
CA GLY A 86 7.89 -6.16 23.53
C GLY A 86 6.81 -7.14 23.99
N VAL A 87 5.56 -6.97 23.53
CA VAL A 87 4.43 -7.80 23.99
C VAL A 87 4.34 -9.14 23.25
N PHE A 88 4.70 -9.19 21.97
CA PHE A 88 4.54 -10.40 21.13
C PHE A 88 5.86 -11.13 20.88
N ASN A 89 5.82 -12.46 20.84
CA ASN A 89 6.89 -13.24 20.22
C ASN A 89 6.74 -13.25 18.68
N ASP A 90 7.82 -13.52 17.94
CA ASP A 90 7.82 -13.43 16.46
C ASP A 90 6.82 -14.39 15.78
N LYS A 91 6.54 -15.54 16.40
CA LYS A 91 5.59 -16.52 15.89
C LYS A 91 4.15 -15.99 15.98
N ASP A 92 3.82 -15.31 17.06
CA ASP A 92 2.51 -14.71 17.27
C ASP A 92 2.30 -13.51 16.33
N LYS A 93 3.32 -12.67 16.14
CA LYS A 93 3.29 -11.52 15.21
C LYS A 93 2.84 -11.92 13.80
N ILE A 94 3.42 -12.99 13.25
CA ILE A 94 3.10 -13.49 11.89
C ILE A 94 1.67 -14.01 11.80
N SER A 95 1.18 -14.66 12.86
CA SER A 95 -0.19 -15.19 12.88
C SER A 95 -1.23 -14.08 13.09
N LEU A 96 -0.87 -13.00 13.78
CA LEU A 96 -1.76 -11.91 14.18
C LEU A 96 -1.95 -10.87 13.10
N ILE A 97 -0.89 -10.51 12.36
CA ILE A 97 -0.94 -9.49 11.30
C ILE A 97 -1.96 -9.80 10.19
N ARG A 98 -2.35 -11.08 10.07
CA ARG A 98 -3.40 -11.57 9.16
C ARG A 98 -4.80 -11.16 9.58
N TYR A 99 -5.00 -10.83 10.85
CA TYR A 99 -6.29 -10.58 11.46
C TYR A 99 -6.39 -9.20 12.12
N THR A 100 -5.31 -8.64 12.65
CA THR A 100 -5.34 -7.35 13.35
C THR A 100 -4.09 -6.57 12.98
N GLN A 101 -4.24 -5.26 12.72
CA GLN A 101 -3.09 -4.39 12.57
C GLN A 101 -2.53 -4.08 13.95
N ILE A 102 -1.23 -4.33 14.15
CA ILE A 102 -0.52 -3.92 15.35
C ILE A 102 0.22 -2.64 15.02
N VAL A 103 0.03 -1.62 15.85
CA VAL A 103 0.75 -0.34 15.77
C VAL A 103 1.44 -0.07 17.11
N HIS A 104 2.47 0.75 17.08
CA HIS A 104 3.34 1.03 18.21
C HIS A 104 3.35 2.51 18.60
N THR A 105 2.91 3.39 17.69
CA THR A 105 2.93 4.83 17.87
C THR A 105 1.54 5.45 17.70
N LYS A 106 1.36 6.67 18.22
CA LYS A 106 0.15 7.47 17.98
C LYS A 106 0.01 7.72 16.48
N GLU A 107 1.09 8.05 15.80
CA GLU A 107 1.13 8.42 14.41
C GLU A 107 0.59 7.28 13.54
N GLU A 108 1.11 6.05 13.71
CA GLU A 108 0.61 4.86 13.02
C GLU A 108 -0.89 4.60 13.31
N LEU A 109 -1.34 4.79 14.55
CA LEU A 109 -2.77 4.64 14.88
C LEU A 109 -3.63 5.67 14.14
N MET A 110 -3.18 6.92 14.06
CA MET A 110 -3.88 7.98 13.33
C MET A 110 -3.88 7.73 11.82
N GLU A 111 -2.84 7.11 11.27
CA GLU A 111 -2.80 6.66 9.87
C GLU A 111 -3.86 5.59 9.59
N GLU A 112 -3.99 4.59 10.46
CA GLU A 112 -5.00 3.54 10.32
C GLU A 112 -6.44 4.09 10.42
N ILE A 113 -6.70 4.98 11.38
CA ILE A 113 -7.99 5.69 11.48
C ILE A 113 -8.23 6.51 10.22
N GLY A 114 -7.21 7.20 9.74
CA GLY A 114 -7.28 8.02 8.54
C GLY A 114 -7.59 7.22 7.28
N ALA A 115 -6.95 6.07 7.10
CA ALA A 115 -7.22 5.14 6.01
C ALA A 115 -8.67 4.64 6.04
N PHE A 116 -9.17 4.27 7.22
CA PHE A 116 -10.56 3.87 7.43
C PHE A 116 -11.56 4.95 7.00
N LEU A 117 -11.29 6.21 7.37
CA LEU A 117 -12.12 7.35 7.00
C LEU A 117 -12.09 7.60 5.49
N VAL A 118 -10.91 7.60 4.88
CA VAL A 118 -10.73 7.80 3.43
C VAL A 118 -11.42 6.71 2.62
N GLY A 119 -11.32 5.45 3.05
CA GLY A 119 -12.03 4.33 2.42
C GLY A 119 -13.55 4.44 2.44
N ASN A 120 -14.09 5.25 3.37
CA ASN A 120 -15.50 5.59 3.48
C ASN A 120 -15.80 7.01 2.95
N GLU A 121 -14.92 7.57 2.12
CA GLU A 121 -15.05 8.90 1.51
C GLU A 121 -15.13 10.06 2.52
N ILE A 122 -14.58 9.87 3.71
CA ILE A 122 -14.47 10.88 4.76
C ILE A 122 -13.05 11.45 4.78
N TYR A 123 -12.89 12.65 4.20
CA TYR A 123 -11.58 13.31 4.07
C TYR A 123 -11.20 14.16 5.29
N TRP A 124 -11.34 13.56 6.47
CA TRP A 124 -11.03 14.20 7.74
C TRP A 124 -9.52 14.29 7.97
N ASN A 125 -9.05 15.39 8.57
CA ASN A 125 -7.69 15.55 9.04
C ASN A 125 -7.75 16.00 10.50
N PHE A 126 -7.06 15.28 11.39
CA PHE A 126 -7.11 15.54 12.82
C PHE A 126 -6.31 16.78 13.25
N ASP A 127 -5.26 17.13 12.51
CA ASP A 127 -4.45 18.32 12.81
C ASP A 127 -5.10 19.61 12.28
N SER A 128 -5.84 19.49 11.17
CA SER A 128 -6.52 20.61 10.52
C SER A 128 -7.88 20.16 9.98
N PRO A 129 -8.91 20.03 10.85
CA PRO A 129 -10.22 19.54 10.42
C PRO A 129 -10.90 20.56 9.50
N VAL A 130 -11.25 20.10 8.30
CA VAL A 130 -12.00 20.89 7.31
C VAL A 130 -13.41 20.33 7.21
N TRP A 131 -14.39 21.11 7.66
CA TRP A 131 -15.80 20.74 7.56
C TRP A 131 -16.24 20.70 6.10
N HIS A 132 -16.95 19.64 5.70
CA HIS A 132 -17.35 19.37 4.32
C HIS A 132 -16.18 19.39 3.32
N GLY A 133 -14.99 19.00 3.77
CA GLY A 133 -13.80 18.93 2.93
C GLY A 133 -13.95 17.96 1.76
N ILE A 134 -13.32 18.29 0.64
CA ILE A 134 -13.17 17.39 -0.52
C ILE A 134 -11.93 16.51 -0.34
N LEU A 135 -11.72 15.52 -1.22
CA LEU A 135 -10.54 14.63 -1.23
C LEU A 135 -9.23 15.34 -0.88
N LEU A 136 -8.96 16.43 -1.58
CA LEU A 136 -7.73 17.19 -1.45
C LEU A 136 -7.61 17.93 -0.11
N SER A 137 -8.71 18.19 0.58
CA SER A 137 -8.72 18.88 1.88
C SER A 137 -8.03 18.08 2.99
N ARG A 138 -7.90 16.75 2.85
CA ARG A 138 -7.12 15.94 3.80
C ARG A 138 -5.61 16.09 3.59
N TYR A 139 -5.18 16.14 2.33
CA TYR A 139 -3.77 16.02 1.93
C TYR A 139 -3.09 17.36 1.63
N THR A 140 -3.85 18.35 1.17
CA THR A 140 -3.34 19.70 0.84
C THR A 140 -2.86 20.42 2.09
N PRO A 141 -3.69 20.60 3.15
CA PRO A 141 -3.21 21.05 4.46
C PRO A 141 -2.56 19.90 5.28
N GLY A 142 -2.23 18.77 4.66
CA GLY A 142 -2.08 17.48 5.32
C GLY A 142 -0.66 16.98 5.52
N GLN A 143 -0.46 16.41 6.71
CA GLN A 143 0.70 15.70 7.25
C GLN A 143 1.75 15.15 6.27
N GLY A 144 3.01 15.16 6.71
CA GLY A 144 4.11 14.45 6.06
C GLY A 144 4.63 15.14 4.80
N ILE A 145 4.96 14.33 3.78
CA ILE A 145 5.64 14.80 2.56
C ILE A 145 4.82 15.76 1.70
N ALA A 146 3.48 15.77 1.82
CA ALA A 146 2.63 16.67 1.04
C ALA A 146 2.81 18.15 1.44
N ILE A 147 2.90 18.45 2.75
CA ILE A 147 3.24 19.80 3.26
C ILE A 147 4.61 20.22 2.75
N LYS A 148 5.62 19.36 2.87
CA LYS A 148 6.98 19.66 2.41
C LYS A 148 7.04 19.94 0.90
N ALA A 149 6.29 19.19 0.11
CA ALA A 149 6.18 19.43 -1.32
C ALA A 149 5.41 20.73 -1.65
N GLN A 150 4.44 21.11 -0.83
CA GLN A 150 3.76 22.40 -0.96
C GLN A 150 4.70 23.57 -0.62
N GLU A 151 5.39 23.52 0.52
CA GLU A 151 6.39 24.53 0.93
C GLU A 151 7.44 24.72 -0.16
N PHE A 152 7.93 23.62 -0.74
CA PHE A 152 8.84 23.65 -1.87
C PHE A 152 8.21 24.29 -3.12
N PHE A 153 6.98 23.94 -3.46
CA PHE A 153 6.27 24.53 -4.60
C PHE A 153 6.07 26.04 -4.44
N ASP A 154 5.62 26.48 -3.26
CA ASP A 154 5.39 27.90 -2.94
C ASP A 154 6.69 28.69 -3.05
N TYR A 155 7.80 28.13 -2.57
CA TYR A 155 9.13 28.71 -2.76
C TYR A 155 9.50 28.83 -4.25
N ILE A 156 9.43 27.73 -5.02
CA ILE A 156 9.74 27.74 -6.46
C ILE A 156 8.85 28.73 -7.23
N GLN A 157 7.59 28.91 -6.81
CA GLN A 157 6.69 29.88 -7.40
C GLN A 157 7.14 31.33 -7.11
N SER A 158 7.60 31.60 -5.88
CA SER A 158 8.09 32.92 -5.46
C SER A 158 9.35 33.38 -6.19
N GLU A 159 10.21 32.43 -6.60
CA GLU A 159 11.45 32.66 -7.35
C GLU A 159 11.23 33.11 -8.82
N LYS A 160 9.97 33.22 -9.28
CA LYS A 160 9.60 33.66 -10.65
C LYS A 160 10.33 32.88 -11.75
N LEU A 161 10.57 31.59 -11.50
CA LEU A 161 11.24 30.68 -12.43
C LEU A 161 10.40 30.42 -13.69
N PRO A 162 11.00 29.91 -14.78
CA PRO A 162 10.27 29.51 -15.98
C PRO A 162 9.06 28.61 -15.67
N GLU A 163 7.95 28.84 -16.36
CA GLU A 163 6.66 28.14 -16.14
C GLU A 163 6.84 26.61 -16.09
N LYS A 164 7.72 26.07 -16.91
CA LYS A 164 8.03 24.63 -16.96
C LYS A 164 8.60 24.09 -15.64
N LEU A 165 9.44 24.87 -14.95
CA LEU A 165 10.01 24.50 -13.64
C LEU A 165 8.96 24.61 -12.54
N THR A 166 8.19 25.70 -12.52
CA THR A 166 7.08 25.88 -11.59
C THR A 166 6.02 24.78 -11.75
N ALA A 167 5.70 24.40 -12.98
CA ALA A 167 4.78 23.30 -13.26
C ALA A 167 5.30 21.96 -12.74
N ARG A 168 6.63 21.72 -12.76
CA ARG A 168 7.23 20.49 -12.22
C ARG A 168 7.15 20.43 -10.70
N ALA A 169 7.43 21.54 -10.01
CA ALA A 169 7.26 21.62 -8.56
C ALA A 169 5.79 21.38 -8.18
N ARG A 170 4.85 22.01 -8.90
CA ARG A 170 3.41 21.76 -8.73
C ARG A 170 3.04 20.29 -8.97
N HIS A 171 3.58 19.66 -10.01
CA HIS A 171 3.32 18.24 -10.28
C HIS A 171 3.92 17.33 -9.22
N LEU A 172 5.07 17.68 -8.64
CA LEU A 172 5.64 16.94 -7.51
C LEU A 172 4.69 16.98 -6.31
N TRP A 173 4.23 18.18 -5.94
CA TRP A 173 3.22 18.35 -4.89
C TRP A 173 1.92 17.60 -5.18
N ALA A 174 1.37 17.68 -6.39
CA ALA A 174 0.19 16.89 -6.75
C ALA A 174 0.44 15.37 -6.66
N LYS A 175 1.65 14.90 -6.99
CA LYS A 175 2.00 13.48 -6.90
C LYS A 175 2.15 12.99 -5.47
N THR A 176 2.69 13.80 -4.56
CA THR A 176 2.77 13.42 -3.13
C THR A 176 1.38 13.27 -2.53
N ASN A 177 0.45 14.18 -2.85
CA ASN A 177 -0.97 14.06 -2.44
C ASN A 177 -1.62 12.75 -2.94
N LEU A 178 -1.46 12.45 -4.24
CA LEU A 178 -2.01 11.23 -4.83
C LEU A 178 -1.38 9.96 -4.24
N LEU A 179 -0.09 10.01 -3.90
CA LEU A 179 0.60 8.90 -3.27
C LEU A 179 0.05 8.63 -1.86
N SER A 180 -0.11 9.67 -1.03
CA SER A 180 -0.71 9.55 0.30
C SER A 180 -2.12 8.97 0.23
N TYR A 181 -2.92 9.41 -0.75
CA TYR A 181 -4.24 8.82 -1.00
C TYR A 181 -4.17 7.35 -1.41
N SER A 182 -3.26 6.99 -2.32
CA SER A 182 -3.09 5.60 -2.75
C SER A 182 -2.64 4.69 -1.60
N ARG A 183 -1.82 5.21 -0.68
CA ARG A 183 -1.43 4.52 0.56
C ARG A 183 -2.63 4.29 1.46
N ASP A 184 -3.41 5.33 1.74
CA ASP A 184 -4.57 5.25 2.62
C ASP A 184 -5.62 4.25 2.09
N LEU A 185 -5.86 4.22 0.77
CA LEU A 185 -6.74 3.22 0.15
C LEU A 185 -6.18 1.79 0.24
N LEU A 186 -4.88 1.61 0.03
CA LEU A 186 -4.25 0.30 0.17
C LEU A 186 -4.37 -0.20 1.62
N THR A 187 -4.11 0.65 2.60
CA THR A 187 -4.30 0.34 4.03
C THR A 187 -5.75 -0.02 4.34
N TYR A 188 -6.72 0.75 3.83
CA TYR A 188 -8.14 0.45 4.00
C TYR A 188 -8.54 -0.93 3.45
N VAL A 189 -8.07 -1.29 2.25
CA VAL A 189 -8.36 -2.61 1.67
C VAL A 189 -7.71 -3.73 2.50
N LEU A 190 -6.55 -3.48 3.11
CA LEU A 190 -5.95 -4.42 4.07
C LEU A 190 -6.79 -4.56 5.35
N GLN A 191 -7.37 -3.48 5.86
CA GLN A 191 -8.31 -3.53 6.99
C GLN A 191 -9.53 -4.40 6.65
N LEU A 192 -10.14 -4.20 5.48
CA LEU A 192 -11.24 -5.03 4.96
C LEU A 192 -10.85 -6.51 4.88
N ARG A 193 -9.67 -6.81 4.32
CA ARG A 193 -9.17 -8.19 4.19
C ARG A 193 -8.96 -8.86 5.55
N ARG A 194 -8.42 -8.13 6.54
CA ARG A 194 -8.24 -8.65 7.91
C ARG A 194 -9.58 -8.91 8.59
N LYS A 195 -10.52 -7.97 8.46
CA LYS A 195 -11.88 -8.06 9.01
C LYS A 195 -12.68 -9.22 8.43
N THR A 196 -12.58 -9.43 7.13
CA THR A 196 -13.25 -10.57 6.47
C THR A 196 -12.67 -11.92 6.91
N ARG A 197 -11.34 -12.01 7.04
CA ARG A 197 -10.66 -13.19 7.62
C ARG A 197 -11.13 -13.49 9.04
N ARG A 198 -11.24 -12.49 9.92
CA ARG A 198 -11.74 -12.68 11.30
C ARG A 198 -13.18 -13.19 11.34
N ARG A 199 -14.03 -12.74 10.42
CA ARG A 199 -15.45 -13.10 10.35
C ARG A 199 -15.74 -14.40 9.60
N GLY A 200 -14.70 -15.06 9.07
CA GLY A 200 -14.84 -16.34 8.37
C GLY A 200 -15.59 -16.24 7.03
N TYR A 201 -15.59 -15.05 6.39
CA TYR A 201 -16.13 -14.91 5.05
C TYR A 201 -15.23 -15.62 4.03
N ASN A 202 -15.84 -16.25 3.01
CA ASN A 202 -15.20 -17.18 2.07
C ASN A 202 -13.89 -16.65 1.46
N GLU A 203 -12.93 -17.56 1.24
CA GLU A 203 -11.63 -17.35 0.58
C GLU A 203 -11.71 -16.70 -0.82
N ASN A 204 -12.92 -16.66 -1.42
CA ASN A 204 -13.19 -16.01 -2.71
C ASN A 204 -13.28 -14.47 -2.61
N GLN A 205 -13.28 -13.89 -1.40
CA GLN A 205 -13.19 -12.44 -1.18
C GLN A 205 -11.80 -12.05 -0.71
N ASN A 206 -10.79 -12.38 -1.54
CA ASN A 206 -9.39 -12.21 -1.17
C ASN A 206 -8.91 -10.74 -1.25
N PHE A 207 -9.73 -9.81 -1.76
CA PHE A 207 -9.40 -8.42 -2.06
C PHE A 207 -8.14 -8.27 -2.92
N ASN A 208 -7.65 -9.33 -3.57
CA ASN A 208 -6.38 -9.32 -4.27
C ASN A 208 -6.43 -8.37 -5.47
N ILE A 209 -7.58 -8.26 -6.13
CA ILE A 209 -7.75 -7.33 -7.26
C ILE A 209 -7.59 -5.89 -6.79
N GLU A 210 -8.33 -5.50 -5.74
CA GLU A 210 -8.28 -4.16 -5.16
C GLU A 210 -6.89 -3.85 -4.59
N ILE A 211 -6.28 -4.80 -3.86
CA ILE A 211 -4.93 -4.67 -3.32
C ILE A 211 -3.95 -4.46 -4.47
N ASN A 212 -3.96 -5.30 -5.51
CA ASN A 212 -3.04 -5.17 -6.63
C ASN A 212 -3.22 -3.87 -7.40
N TYR A 213 -4.46 -3.38 -7.55
CA TYR A 213 -4.75 -2.10 -8.16
C TYR A 213 -4.12 -0.93 -7.37
N HIS A 214 -4.37 -0.86 -6.05
CA HIS A 214 -3.82 0.21 -5.22
C HIS A 214 -2.31 0.09 -5.02
N LEU A 215 -1.79 -1.14 -4.91
CA LEU A 215 -0.36 -1.41 -4.83
C LEU A 215 0.38 -0.96 -6.09
N THR A 216 -0.18 -1.27 -7.26
CA THR A 216 0.36 -0.82 -8.54
C THR A 216 0.42 0.70 -8.60
N ASN A 217 -0.68 1.38 -8.30
CA ASN A 217 -0.74 2.84 -8.26
C ASN A 217 0.28 3.44 -7.28
N PHE A 218 0.40 2.86 -6.09
CA PHE A 218 1.35 3.30 -5.06
C PHE A 218 2.80 3.32 -5.58
N TYR A 219 3.30 2.22 -6.16
CA TYR A 219 4.66 2.18 -6.70
C TYR A 219 4.83 3.01 -7.98
N PHE A 220 3.81 3.10 -8.84
CA PHE A 220 3.85 3.97 -10.01
C PHE A 220 3.97 5.44 -9.62
N LEU A 221 3.21 5.89 -8.61
CA LEU A 221 3.22 7.26 -8.14
C LEU A 221 4.58 7.63 -7.53
N MET A 222 5.15 6.78 -6.67
CA MET A 222 6.50 6.98 -6.11
C MET A 222 7.56 7.10 -7.21
N ALA A 223 7.59 6.15 -8.15
CA ALA A 223 8.57 6.15 -9.23
C ALA A 223 8.41 7.38 -10.14
N SER A 224 7.17 7.80 -10.42
CA SER A 224 6.86 8.98 -11.22
C SER A 224 7.33 10.27 -10.54
N ALA A 225 7.24 10.37 -9.21
CA ALA A 225 7.77 11.52 -8.47
C ALA A 225 9.29 11.65 -8.63
N PHE A 226 10.05 10.54 -8.62
CA PHE A 226 11.49 10.59 -8.91
C PHE A 226 11.82 10.99 -10.35
N ASP A 227 10.97 10.64 -11.31
CA ASP A 227 11.13 11.11 -12.69
C ASP A 227 10.88 12.62 -12.80
N ILE A 228 9.93 13.17 -12.02
CA ILE A 228 9.70 14.62 -11.90
C ILE A 228 10.91 15.30 -11.25
N VAL A 229 11.42 14.76 -10.14
CA VAL A 229 12.61 15.29 -9.44
C VAL A 229 13.82 15.28 -10.37
N SER A 230 14.09 14.15 -11.03
CA SER A 230 15.20 14.02 -11.99
C SER A 230 15.15 15.08 -13.09
N ARG A 231 13.96 15.29 -13.65
CA ARG A 231 13.71 16.32 -14.65
C ARG A 231 13.93 17.71 -14.07
N PHE A 232 13.32 17.99 -12.92
CA PHE A 232 13.43 19.27 -12.22
C PHE A 232 14.89 19.65 -12.02
N LEU A 233 15.71 18.77 -11.44
CA LEU A 233 17.14 18.98 -11.20
C LEU A 233 17.91 19.30 -12.49
N ASN A 234 17.65 18.54 -13.56
CA ASN A 234 18.33 18.76 -14.84
C ASN A 234 18.06 20.14 -15.44
N GLU A 235 16.84 20.67 -15.28
CA GLU A 235 16.50 22.02 -15.76
C GLU A 235 16.93 23.11 -14.78
N TYR A 236 16.68 22.91 -13.48
CA TYR A 236 16.99 23.90 -12.44
C TYR A 236 18.48 24.18 -12.38
N TYR A 237 19.32 23.14 -12.34
CA TYR A 237 20.78 23.27 -12.33
C TYR A 237 21.43 23.26 -13.71
N SER A 238 20.64 23.21 -14.79
CA SER A 238 21.16 23.19 -16.18
C SER A 238 22.19 22.09 -16.45
N LEU A 239 21.91 20.86 -15.98
CA LEU A 239 22.84 19.71 -16.05
C LEU A 239 23.08 19.19 -17.48
N GLY A 240 22.28 19.61 -18.45
CA GLY A 240 22.49 19.35 -19.88
C GLY A 240 22.30 17.88 -20.31
N ILE A 241 21.51 17.11 -19.58
CA ILE A 241 21.22 15.71 -19.91
C ILE A 241 20.03 15.66 -20.88
N ASN A 242 20.31 15.36 -22.15
CA ASN A 242 19.29 15.31 -23.21
C ASN A 242 18.67 13.90 -23.41
N ASP A 243 19.40 12.85 -23.02
CA ASP A 243 18.91 11.47 -23.14
C ASP A 243 18.10 11.10 -21.89
N PHE A 244 16.77 10.97 -22.05
CA PHE A 244 15.86 10.61 -20.96
C PHE A 244 16.22 9.29 -20.27
N LYS A 245 16.86 8.33 -20.96
CA LYS A 245 17.28 7.06 -20.35
C LYS A 245 18.42 7.23 -19.34
N LYS A 246 19.15 8.34 -19.43
CA LYS A 246 20.29 8.69 -18.56
C LYS A 246 19.92 9.71 -17.47
N LEU A 247 18.69 10.22 -17.50
CA LEU A 247 18.22 11.30 -16.63
C LEU A 247 17.84 10.82 -15.22
N ALA A 248 17.58 9.53 -15.06
CA ALA A 248 17.17 8.95 -13.80
C ALA A 248 18.21 9.19 -12.67
N LEU A 249 17.74 9.59 -11.47
CA LEU A 249 18.59 9.91 -10.29
C LEU A 249 19.74 8.94 -10.02
N GLU A 250 19.46 7.64 -10.11
CA GLU A 250 20.43 6.60 -9.78
C GLU A 250 21.49 6.36 -10.88
N LYS A 251 21.34 6.99 -12.06
CA LYS A 251 22.25 6.79 -13.19
C LYS A 251 23.55 7.55 -13.00
N LYS A 252 24.65 6.91 -13.38
CA LYS A 252 26.01 7.49 -13.36
C LYS A 252 26.08 8.85 -14.07
N THR A 253 25.36 9.04 -15.18
CA THR A 253 25.33 10.33 -15.88
C THR A 253 24.74 11.45 -15.03
N MET A 254 23.59 11.22 -14.38
CA MET A 254 22.98 12.18 -13.46
C MET A 254 23.89 12.45 -12.27
N LEU A 255 24.40 11.40 -11.62
CA LEU A 255 25.29 11.53 -10.46
C LEU A 255 26.57 12.33 -10.79
N ASN A 256 27.20 12.09 -11.94
CA ASN A 256 28.39 12.85 -12.34
C ASN A 256 28.09 14.34 -12.53
N ARG A 257 26.93 14.68 -13.13
CA ARG A 257 26.52 16.08 -13.30
C ARG A 257 26.20 16.76 -11.98
N LEU A 258 25.54 16.03 -11.07
CA LEU A 258 25.27 16.52 -9.72
C LEU A 258 26.57 16.74 -8.95
N LYS A 259 27.57 15.86 -9.08
CA LYS A 259 28.87 16.02 -8.42
C LYS A 259 29.55 17.35 -8.79
N GLU A 260 29.41 17.76 -10.06
CA GLU A 260 29.99 19.02 -10.56
C GLU A 260 29.18 20.25 -10.14
N SER A 261 27.85 20.14 -10.06
CA SER A 261 26.95 21.30 -9.93
C SER A 261 26.42 21.52 -8.50
N VAL A 262 26.15 20.43 -7.78
CA VAL A 262 25.53 20.41 -6.44
C VAL A 262 26.09 19.23 -5.63
N PRO A 263 27.31 19.34 -5.07
CA PRO A 263 27.99 18.24 -4.40
C PRO A 263 27.19 17.59 -3.27
N ASP A 264 26.45 18.37 -2.48
CA ASP A 264 25.62 17.87 -1.38
C ASP A 264 24.55 16.90 -1.87
N LEU A 265 23.88 17.24 -2.96
CA LEU A 265 22.87 16.39 -3.57
C LEU A 265 23.49 15.12 -4.16
N TYR A 266 24.70 15.23 -4.73
CA TYR A 266 25.44 14.05 -5.15
C TYR A 266 25.77 13.13 -3.96
N ILE A 267 26.29 13.66 -2.85
CA ILE A 267 26.62 12.87 -1.66
C ILE A 267 25.38 12.13 -1.16
N PHE A 268 24.25 12.84 -1.05
CA PHE A 268 22.99 12.25 -0.59
C PHE A 268 22.44 11.16 -1.52
N VAL A 269 22.36 11.42 -2.83
CA VAL A 269 21.77 10.47 -3.80
C VAL A 269 22.72 9.31 -4.12
N SER A 270 24.03 9.51 -4.00
CA SER A 270 25.04 8.46 -4.18
C SER A 270 25.21 7.56 -2.96
N GLU A 271 24.58 7.90 -1.83
CA GLU A 271 24.49 7.00 -0.69
C GLU A 271 23.95 5.64 -1.13
N THR A 272 24.69 4.58 -0.77
CA THR A 272 24.50 3.26 -1.37
C THR A 272 23.08 2.73 -1.13
N GLU A 273 22.50 2.99 0.04
CA GLU A 273 21.16 2.56 0.39
C GLU A 273 20.09 3.28 -0.44
N ASN A 274 20.13 4.62 -0.49
CA ASN A 274 19.16 5.42 -1.25
C ASN A 274 19.21 5.09 -2.74
N ASN A 275 20.42 4.98 -3.31
CA ASN A 275 20.61 4.62 -4.70
C ASN A 275 20.05 3.24 -5.03
N LYS A 276 20.33 2.23 -4.18
CA LYS A 276 19.80 0.88 -4.33
C LYS A 276 18.28 0.86 -4.26
N TRP A 277 17.69 1.57 -3.29
CA TRP A 277 16.24 1.62 -3.11
C TRP A 277 15.53 2.32 -4.27
N ILE A 278 16.04 3.47 -4.76
CA ILE A 278 15.49 4.15 -5.95
C ILE A 278 15.58 3.25 -7.20
N SER A 279 16.72 2.58 -7.37
CA SER A 279 16.94 1.64 -8.47
C SER A 279 15.96 0.45 -8.40
N TRP A 280 15.74 -0.11 -7.20
CA TRP A 280 14.77 -1.16 -6.94
C TRP A 280 13.34 -0.72 -7.29
N LEU A 281 12.91 0.45 -6.80
CA LEU A 281 11.59 1.02 -7.08
C LEU A 281 11.33 1.16 -8.59
N LYS A 282 12.34 1.61 -9.36
CA LYS A 282 12.21 1.73 -10.82
C LYS A 282 12.16 0.40 -11.53
N ARG A 283 12.95 -0.59 -11.11
CA ARG A 283 12.86 -1.97 -11.64
C ARG A 283 11.45 -2.51 -11.43
N ARG A 284 10.93 -2.34 -10.21
CA ARG A 284 9.58 -2.77 -9.85
C ARG A 284 8.51 -2.10 -10.70
N ARG A 285 8.53 -0.77 -10.84
CA ARG A 285 7.59 -0.08 -11.74
C ARG A 285 7.66 -0.63 -13.16
N ASN A 286 8.86 -0.79 -13.71
CA ASN A 286 9.03 -1.30 -15.07
C ASN A 286 8.48 -2.72 -15.22
N TYR A 287 8.72 -3.57 -14.24
CA TYR A 287 8.16 -4.92 -14.19
C TYR A 287 6.64 -4.91 -14.23
N ILE A 288 6.00 -4.11 -13.38
CA ILE A 288 4.53 -3.96 -13.37
C ILE A 288 4.02 -3.40 -14.72
N ALA A 289 4.74 -2.44 -15.32
CA ALA A 289 4.35 -1.78 -16.56
C ALA A 289 4.44 -2.67 -17.81
N HIS A 290 5.39 -3.62 -17.84
CA HIS A 290 5.72 -4.38 -19.04
C HIS A 290 5.32 -5.85 -18.97
N ASP A 291 5.37 -6.47 -17.78
CA ASP A 291 5.05 -7.89 -17.60
C ASP A 291 3.62 -8.13 -17.09
N GLY A 292 2.83 -7.05 -16.93
CA GLY A 292 1.37 -7.02 -17.05
C GLY A 292 0.51 -7.81 -16.05
N GLY A 293 1.07 -8.72 -15.26
CA GLY A 293 0.27 -9.68 -14.49
C GLY A 293 0.74 -10.00 -13.07
N VAL A 294 1.84 -9.41 -12.60
CA VAL A 294 2.40 -9.83 -11.30
C VAL A 294 1.88 -8.96 -10.18
N GLY A 295 0.70 -9.37 -9.70
CA GLY A 295 0.24 -9.04 -8.38
C GLY A 295 1.04 -9.75 -7.29
N HIS A 296 0.73 -9.48 -6.04
CA HIS A 296 1.22 -10.33 -4.95
C HIS A 296 0.57 -11.73 -5.06
N ALA A 297 1.36 -12.78 -4.81
CA ALA A 297 0.96 -14.17 -4.92
C ALA A 297 1.49 -14.99 -3.73
N PRO A 298 0.88 -16.13 -3.40
CA PRO A 298 1.46 -17.03 -2.43
C PRO A 298 2.75 -17.66 -2.96
N LEU A 299 3.78 -17.70 -2.13
CA LEU A 299 4.97 -18.52 -2.37
C LEU A 299 4.68 -19.93 -1.88
N VAL A 300 4.85 -20.91 -2.77
CA VAL A 300 4.54 -22.32 -2.48
C VAL A 300 5.78 -23.19 -2.54
N LYS A 301 5.78 -24.24 -1.73
CA LYS A 301 6.77 -25.32 -1.77
C LYS A 301 6.08 -26.62 -2.11
N GLU A 302 6.66 -27.35 -3.04
CA GLU A 302 6.19 -28.68 -3.42
C GLU A 302 6.31 -29.66 -2.24
N LYS A 303 5.27 -30.46 -2.01
CA LYS A 303 5.24 -31.52 -1.00
C LYS A 303 6.04 -32.72 -1.49
N GLN A 304 6.60 -33.47 -0.55
CA GLN A 304 7.34 -34.70 -0.85
C GLN A 304 6.43 -35.81 -1.39
N VAL A 305 5.21 -35.91 -0.88
CA VAL A 305 4.19 -36.85 -1.34
C VAL A 305 3.18 -36.07 -2.17
N LYS A 306 3.03 -36.46 -3.44
CA LYS A 306 2.09 -35.87 -4.41
C LYS A 306 0.94 -36.83 -4.65
N LEU A 307 -0.18 -36.27 -5.09
CA LEU A 307 -1.28 -37.06 -5.62
C LEU A 307 -0.86 -37.76 -6.92
N THR A 308 -1.27 -39.02 -7.02
CA THR A 308 -1.24 -39.79 -8.27
C THR A 308 -2.24 -39.21 -9.28
N ASP A 309 -2.04 -39.48 -10.57
CA ASP A 309 -2.96 -39.00 -11.62
C ASP A 309 -4.40 -39.50 -11.43
N LYS A 310 -4.55 -40.69 -10.82
CA LYS A 310 -5.85 -41.24 -10.48
C LYS A 310 -6.52 -40.43 -9.37
N GLU A 311 -5.82 -40.15 -8.28
CA GLU A 311 -6.36 -39.33 -7.18
C GLU A 311 -6.71 -37.91 -7.66
N VAL A 312 -5.91 -37.32 -8.53
CA VAL A 312 -6.23 -36.02 -9.15
C VAL A 312 -7.50 -36.11 -9.98
N SER A 313 -7.63 -37.14 -10.82
CA SER A 313 -8.81 -37.33 -11.67
C SER A 313 -10.07 -37.59 -10.84
N ASP A 314 -9.98 -38.42 -9.81
CA ASP A 314 -11.10 -38.71 -8.90
C ASP A 314 -11.60 -37.42 -8.20
N ILE A 315 -10.69 -36.53 -7.80
CA ILE A 315 -11.06 -35.22 -7.22
C ILE A 315 -11.68 -34.31 -8.28
N VAL A 316 -11.11 -34.22 -9.48
CA VAL A 316 -11.64 -33.39 -10.57
C VAL A 316 -13.04 -33.84 -10.93
N ASP A 317 -13.25 -35.14 -11.12
CA ASP A 317 -14.54 -35.71 -11.52
C ASP A 317 -15.63 -35.47 -10.46
N ALA A 318 -15.25 -35.29 -9.18
CA ALA A 318 -16.16 -34.92 -8.09
C ALA A 318 -16.51 -33.42 -8.01
N GLN A 319 -15.75 -32.53 -8.68
CA GLN A 319 -15.94 -31.07 -8.57
C GLN A 319 -17.06 -30.51 -9.44
N ALA A 320 -17.43 -31.21 -10.52
CA ALA A 320 -18.41 -30.72 -11.49
C ALA A 320 -19.07 -31.87 -12.24
N ASP A 321 -20.24 -31.61 -12.82
CA ASP A 321 -20.87 -32.51 -13.80
C ASP A 321 -20.21 -32.33 -15.17
N TRP A 322 -19.07 -32.99 -15.36
CA TRP A 322 -18.32 -32.96 -16.61
C TRP A 322 -19.08 -33.56 -17.79
N GLY A 323 -20.04 -34.47 -17.55
CA GLY A 323 -20.88 -35.03 -18.59
C GLY A 323 -21.78 -33.98 -19.20
N SER A 324 -22.44 -33.17 -18.36
CA SER A 324 -23.25 -32.04 -18.81
C SER A 324 -22.40 -30.96 -19.50
N LEU A 325 -21.20 -30.65 -18.99
CA LEU A 325 -20.31 -29.67 -19.61
C LEU A 325 -19.79 -30.10 -21.00
N ALA A 326 -19.52 -31.39 -21.20
CA ALA A 326 -19.08 -31.92 -22.49
C ALA A 326 -20.14 -31.81 -23.60
N ILE A 327 -21.43 -31.76 -23.23
CA ILE A 327 -22.54 -31.60 -24.18
C ILE A 327 -22.67 -30.14 -24.64
N ILE A 328 -22.35 -29.18 -23.78
CA ILE A 328 -22.65 -27.76 -24.00
C ILE A 328 -21.42 -27.00 -24.53
N LEU A 329 -20.21 -27.43 -24.18
CA LEU A 329 -18.97 -26.77 -24.59
C LEU A 329 -18.33 -27.43 -25.81
N PRO A 330 -17.70 -26.65 -26.72
CA PRO A 330 -16.82 -27.23 -27.75
C PRO A 330 -15.72 -28.09 -27.12
N GLN A 331 -15.38 -29.22 -27.75
CA GLN A 331 -14.42 -30.20 -27.21
C GLN A 331 -13.10 -29.57 -26.76
N ALA A 332 -12.51 -28.69 -27.56
CA ALA A 332 -11.26 -28.01 -27.22
C ALA A 332 -11.37 -27.14 -25.96
N VAL A 333 -12.51 -26.49 -25.74
CA VAL A 333 -12.78 -25.68 -24.54
C VAL A 333 -12.98 -26.61 -23.35
N TYR A 334 -13.79 -27.67 -23.50
CA TYR A 334 -13.97 -28.67 -22.45
C TYR A 334 -12.64 -29.27 -21.98
N ASP A 335 -11.77 -29.68 -22.91
CA ASP A 335 -10.46 -30.28 -22.59
C ASP A 335 -9.57 -29.27 -21.86
N GLN A 336 -9.58 -28.00 -22.28
CA GLN A 336 -8.85 -26.92 -21.62
C GLN A 336 -9.36 -26.69 -20.18
N TYR A 337 -10.67 -26.61 -19.97
CA TYR A 337 -11.26 -26.44 -18.64
C TYR A 337 -10.94 -27.63 -17.73
N ARG A 338 -11.01 -28.86 -18.25
CA ARG A 338 -10.69 -30.06 -17.49
C ARG A 338 -9.21 -30.14 -17.14
N GLN A 339 -8.34 -29.73 -18.06
CA GLN A 339 -6.90 -29.63 -17.79
C GLN A 339 -6.59 -28.58 -16.72
N LEU A 340 -7.22 -27.40 -16.80
CA LEU A 340 -7.10 -26.36 -15.78
C LEU A 340 -7.56 -26.85 -14.40
N ALA A 341 -8.66 -27.60 -14.33
CA ALA A 341 -9.13 -28.18 -13.08
C ALA A 341 -8.13 -29.17 -12.48
N LYS A 342 -7.50 -30.03 -13.30
CA LYS A 342 -6.41 -30.92 -12.86
C LYS A 342 -5.23 -30.14 -12.30
N GLU A 343 -4.81 -29.08 -12.99
CA GLU A 343 -3.71 -28.23 -12.54
C GLU A 343 -4.04 -27.53 -11.22
N MET A 344 -5.26 -27.03 -11.05
CA MET A 344 -5.72 -26.42 -9.80
C MET A 344 -5.76 -27.42 -8.64
N VAL A 345 -6.20 -28.67 -8.90
CA VAL A 345 -6.16 -29.74 -7.90
C VAL A 345 -4.72 -30.06 -7.48
N ARG A 346 -3.80 -30.17 -8.44
CA ARG A 346 -2.38 -30.36 -8.14
C ARG A 346 -1.81 -29.18 -7.36
N LEU A 347 -2.06 -27.94 -7.79
CA LEU A 347 -1.60 -26.75 -7.08
C LEU A 347 -2.07 -26.74 -5.61
N LYS A 348 -3.33 -27.09 -5.36
CA LYS A 348 -3.92 -27.11 -4.01
C LYS A 348 -3.38 -28.26 -3.14
N ASN A 349 -3.11 -29.43 -3.73
CA ASN A 349 -2.82 -30.64 -2.97
C ASN A 349 -1.34 -31.02 -2.95
N ASP A 350 -0.61 -30.79 -4.04
CA ASP A 350 0.81 -31.14 -4.18
C ASP A 350 1.73 -30.03 -3.66
N TYR A 351 1.20 -28.84 -3.40
CA TYR A 351 1.98 -27.72 -2.86
C TYR A 351 1.47 -27.25 -1.51
N LYS A 352 2.37 -26.65 -0.73
CA LYS A 352 2.09 -25.99 0.55
C LYS A 352 2.51 -24.54 0.46
N VAL A 353 1.61 -23.63 0.82
CA VAL A 353 1.93 -22.20 0.96
C VAL A 353 2.95 -22.03 2.11
N ILE A 354 4.09 -21.42 1.79
CA ILE A 354 5.15 -21.10 2.75
C ILE A 354 5.21 -19.61 3.10
N ALA A 355 4.73 -18.75 2.20
CA ALA A 355 4.49 -17.33 2.47
C ALA A 355 3.31 -16.83 1.64
N GLU A 356 2.58 -15.85 2.17
CA GLU A 356 1.51 -15.15 1.46
C GLU A 356 2.00 -13.78 1.01
N ASP A 357 1.30 -13.18 0.05
CA ASP A 357 1.51 -11.80 -0.36
C ASP A 357 2.95 -11.48 -0.78
N ILE A 358 3.55 -12.36 -1.58
CA ILE A 358 4.90 -12.24 -2.09
C ILE A 358 4.87 -11.70 -3.53
N MET A 359 5.81 -10.83 -3.84
CA MET A 359 6.08 -10.40 -5.21
C MET A 359 7.50 -10.80 -5.60
N VAL A 360 7.62 -11.32 -6.83
CA VAL A 360 8.89 -11.69 -7.44
C VAL A 360 9.14 -10.69 -8.56
N VAL A 361 10.26 -9.98 -8.50
CA VAL A 361 10.67 -9.03 -9.56
C VAL A 361 11.95 -9.54 -10.18
N GLU A 362 11.95 -9.69 -11.50
CA GLU A 362 13.14 -10.08 -12.23
C GLU A 362 14.16 -8.93 -12.28
N SER A 363 15.42 -9.27 -12.05
CA SER A 363 16.56 -8.36 -12.18
C SER A 363 17.63 -9.00 -13.07
N LYS A 364 18.63 -8.22 -13.48
CA LYS A 364 19.75 -8.71 -14.29
C LYS A 364 20.58 -9.78 -13.57
N ASP A 365 20.58 -9.75 -12.24
CA ASP A 365 21.41 -10.62 -11.40
C ASP A 365 20.58 -11.77 -10.77
N GLY A 366 19.32 -11.94 -11.19
CA GLY A 366 18.39 -12.96 -10.69
C GLY A 366 17.03 -12.37 -10.26
N SER A 367 16.16 -13.20 -9.70
CA SER A 367 14.86 -12.77 -9.18
C SER A 367 14.96 -12.32 -7.73
N GLU A 368 14.39 -11.16 -7.42
CA GLU A 368 14.27 -10.65 -6.05
C GLU A 368 12.87 -10.96 -5.51
N ILE A 369 12.78 -11.45 -4.28
CA ILE A 369 11.53 -11.78 -3.58
C ILE A 369 11.31 -10.75 -2.48
N PHE A 370 10.11 -10.18 -2.40
CA PHE A 370 9.76 -9.27 -1.31
C PHE A 370 8.27 -9.35 -0.93
N SER A 371 7.95 -8.82 0.25
CA SER A 371 6.62 -8.81 0.85
C SER A 371 6.01 -7.40 0.76
N PRO A 372 5.41 -7.02 -0.39
CA PRO A 372 5.00 -5.64 -0.64
C PRO A 372 3.96 -5.07 0.32
N LEU A 373 3.12 -5.92 0.90
CA LEU A 373 2.06 -5.45 1.81
C LEU A 373 2.58 -5.18 3.23
N ILE A 374 3.75 -5.73 3.58
CA ILE A 374 4.42 -5.47 4.85
C ILE A 374 5.28 -4.22 4.74
N SER A 375 5.81 -3.92 3.56
CA SER A 375 6.73 -2.80 3.34
C SER A 375 6.05 -1.46 3.05
N ILE A 376 4.72 -1.37 3.04
CA ILE A 376 3.98 -0.16 2.60
C ILE A 376 4.44 1.10 3.35
N HIS A 377 4.42 1.07 4.70
CA HIS A 377 4.81 2.22 5.51
C HIS A 377 6.30 2.53 5.34
N TYR A 378 7.16 1.51 5.42
CA TYR A 378 8.60 1.67 5.17
C TYR A 378 8.91 2.30 3.82
N ASP A 379 8.28 1.83 2.74
CA ASP A 379 8.49 2.34 1.39
C ASP A 379 7.98 3.78 1.24
N TYR A 380 6.85 4.12 1.88
CA TYR A 380 6.31 5.48 1.91
C TYR A 380 7.20 6.44 2.71
N ASP A 381 7.72 5.99 3.86
CA ASP A 381 8.60 6.78 4.71
C ASP A 381 9.97 6.99 4.05
N LYS A 382 10.53 5.93 3.44
CA LYS A 382 11.77 6.03 2.68
C LYS A 382 11.61 6.97 1.47
N PHE A 383 10.50 6.89 0.76
CA PHE A 383 10.14 7.86 -0.28
C PHE A 383 10.10 9.28 0.28
N SER A 384 9.36 9.48 1.36
CA SER A 384 9.15 10.79 1.98
C SER A 384 10.47 11.40 2.43
N GLN A 385 11.30 10.63 3.14
CA GLN A 385 12.64 11.03 3.56
C GLN A 385 13.51 11.47 2.37
N ILE A 386 13.56 10.67 1.31
CA ILE A 386 14.41 10.99 0.15
C ILE A 386 13.92 12.26 -0.54
N VAL A 387 12.61 12.38 -0.80
CA VAL A 387 12.06 13.54 -1.50
C VAL A 387 12.18 14.81 -0.66
N ASP A 388 11.92 14.74 0.64
CA ASP A 388 12.09 15.87 1.57
C ASP A 388 13.54 16.36 1.61
N ASN A 389 14.49 15.44 1.76
CA ASN A 389 15.91 15.79 1.77
C ASN A 389 16.35 16.41 0.44
N ILE A 390 15.89 15.90 -0.71
CA ILE A 390 16.20 16.51 -2.01
C ILE A 390 15.64 17.93 -2.09
N MET A 391 14.37 18.14 -1.71
CA MET A 391 13.76 19.47 -1.72
C MET A 391 14.51 20.41 -0.78
N SER A 392 14.81 19.96 0.43
CA SER A 392 15.58 20.72 1.42
C SER A 392 16.97 21.11 0.90
N ILE A 393 17.70 20.21 0.25
CA ILE A 393 19.01 20.53 -0.34
C ILE A 393 18.88 21.58 -1.44
N ILE A 394 17.83 21.52 -2.27
CA ILE A 394 17.58 22.53 -3.32
C ILE A 394 17.32 23.90 -2.68
N LEU A 395 16.52 23.97 -1.61
CA LEU A 395 16.21 25.21 -0.90
C LEU A 395 17.46 25.86 -0.28
N HIS A 396 18.43 25.07 0.18
CA HIS A 396 19.68 25.57 0.77
C HIS A 396 20.78 25.83 -0.27
N ASN A 397 20.66 25.25 -1.47
CA ASN A 397 21.58 25.45 -2.59
C ASN A 397 20.81 26.01 -3.81
N PRO A 398 20.26 27.23 -3.70
CA PRO A 398 19.57 27.86 -4.82
C PRO A 398 20.55 28.06 -5.97
N ARG A 399 20.03 27.96 -7.20
CA ARG A 399 20.84 28.14 -8.41
C ARG A 399 21.51 29.53 -8.36
N ALA A 400 22.82 29.59 -8.50
CA ALA A 400 23.51 30.86 -8.70
C ALA A 400 22.97 31.56 -9.95
N GLU A 401 22.54 32.81 -9.82
CA GLU A 401 22.14 33.64 -10.97
C GLU A 401 23.27 33.61 -12.01
N LYS A 402 22.91 33.28 -13.26
CA LYS A 402 23.82 33.35 -14.40
C LYS A 402 23.48 34.55 -15.26
#